data_AF-A0A4R6NY43-F1
#
_entry.id   AF-A0A4R6NY43-F1
#
_cell.length_a   1.000
_cell.length_b   1.000
_cell.length_c   1.000
_cell.angle_alpha   90.00
_cell.angle_beta   90.00
_cell.angle_gamma   90.00
#
_symmetry.space_group_name_H-M   'P 1'
#
loop_
_entity.id
_entity.type
_entity.pdbx_description
1 polymer ?
#
loop_
_entity_poly.entity_id
_entity_poly.type
_entity_poly.pdbx_seq_one_letter_code
_entity_poly.pdbx_strand_id
1 'polypeptide(L)'
;MIIGCGGSGKTHLANQLAGLHELPLTHLDAVYYDTDWNPLPSEKFRAIQQRIVAGPRWLIEGNYAGTLPIRLAAADTVIFLDLPAITCITGVLQRRWRYRAVNTAMACTTASPGDSCTTSGATAPRCAPAYAS
;
A
#
# COMPACT_ATOMS: atom_id res chain seq x y z
N MET A 1 3.16 -12.07 -10.03
CA MET A 1 3.53 -11.72 -8.65
C MET A 1 4.70 -10.73 -8.63
N ILE A 2 4.84 -9.94 -7.56
CA ILE A 2 5.90 -8.93 -7.42
C ILE A 2 6.68 -9.14 -6.11
N ILE A 3 8.02 -9.14 -6.19
CA ILE A 3 8.94 -9.35 -5.07
C ILE A 3 10.06 -8.29 -5.10
N GLY A 4 10.55 -7.87 -3.94
CA GLY A 4 11.75 -7.01 -3.84
C GLY A 4 11.88 -6.33 -2.46
N CYS A 5 12.95 -5.54 -2.28
CA CYS A 5 13.29 -4.89 -1.00
C CYS A 5 12.34 -3.75 -0.61
N GLY A 6 12.05 -3.53 0.67
CA GLY A 6 11.26 -2.39 1.16
C GLY A 6 11.73 -1.05 0.57
N GLY A 7 10.81 -0.22 0.09
CA GLY A 7 11.14 1.06 -0.55
C GLY A 7 11.48 1.01 -2.05
N SER A 8 11.56 -0.17 -2.68
CA SER A 8 11.81 -0.30 -4.12
C SER A 8 10.63 0.07 -5.04
N GLY A 9 9.55 0.68 -4.51
CA GLY A 9 8.40 1.10 -5.32
C GLY A 9 7.47 -0.03 -5.78
N LYS A 10 7.63 -1.26 -5.25
CA LYS A 10 6.77 -2.43 -5.56
C LYS A 10 5.29 -2.12 -5.48
N THR A 11 4.83 -1.45 -4.42
CA THR A 11 3.41 -1.11 -4.28
C THR A 11 2.92 -0.22 -5.41
N HIS A 12 3.74 0.74 -5.85
CA HIS A 12 3.36 1.61 -6.96
C HIS A 12 3.24 0.83 -8.26
N LEU A 13 4.22 -0.03 -8.56
CA LEU A 13 4.18 -0.91 -9.73
C LEU A 13 2.99 -1.89 -9.65
N ALA A 14 2.73 -2.46 -8.47
CA ALA A 14 1.64 -3.39 -8.25
C ALA A 14 0.28 -2.75 -8.49
N ASN A 15 0.07 -1.53 -8.00
CA ASN A 15 -1.16 -0.77 -8.27
C ASN A 15 -1.34 -0.46 -9.76
N GLN A 16 -0.26 -0.06 -10.46
CA GLN A 16 -0.34 0.17 -11.89
C GLN A 16 -0.66 -1.11 -12.67
N LEU A 17 0.03 -2.22 -12.40
CA LEU A 17 -0.24 -3.50 -13.06
C LEU A 17 -1.65 -4.01 -12.76
N ALA A 18 -2.10 -3.87 -11.51
CA ALA A 18 -3.45 -4.26 -11.12
C ALA A 18 -4.50 -3.49 -11.90
N GLY A 19 -4.33 -2.18 -12.07
CA GLY A 19 -5.23 -1.34 -12.86
C GLY A 19 -5.18 -1.66 -14.36
N LEU A 20 -3.99 -1.81 -14.93
CA LEU A 20 -3.82 -2.08 -16.37
C LEU A 20 -4.35 -3.45 -16.79
N HIS A 21 -4.20 -4.46 -15.93
CA HIS A 21 -4.62 -5.83 -16.23
C HIS A 21 -5.91 -6.24 -15.51
N GLU A 22 -6.54 -5.34 -14.75
CA GLU A 22 -7.74 -5.64 -13.92
C GLU A 22 -7.53 -6.89 -13.04
N LEU A 23 -6.36 -6.98 -12.42
CA LEU A 23 -5.99 -8.11 -11.55
C LEU A 23 -6.37 -7.82 -10.10
N PRO A 24 -6.89 -8.81 -9.35
CA PRO A 24 -7.12 -8.66 -7.93
C PRO A 24 -5.77 -8.59 -7.20
N LEU A 25 -5.44 -7.39 -6.74
CA LEU A 25 -4.20 -7.08 -6.02
C LEU A 25 -4.34 -7.39 -4.54
N THR A 26 -3.41 -8.18 -4.03
CA THR A 26 -3.25 -8.44 -2.59
C THR A 26 -1.86 -8.02 -2.13
N HIS A 27 -1.81 -7.08 -1.21
CA HIS A 27 -0.59 -6.73 -0.48
C HIS A 27 -0.41 -7.68 0.71
N LEU A 28 0.68 -8.43 0.74
CA LEU A 28 0.92 -9.38 1.83
C LEU A 28 1.08 -8.68 3.17
N ASP A 29 1.66 -7.48 3.20
CA ASP A 29 1.82 -6.69 4.43
C ASP A 29 0.45 -6.35 5.04
N ALA A 30 -0.57 -6.07 4.21
CA ALA A 30 -1.93 -5.78 4.69
C ALA A 30 -2.66 -7.02 5.20
N VAL A 31 -2.31 -8.21 4.70
CA VAL A 31 -2.92 -9.49 5.08
C VAL A 31 -2.19 -10.16 6.25
N TYR A 32 -0.97 -9.72 6.54
CA TYR A 32 -0.15 -10.30 7.60
C TYR A 32 -0.63 -9.92 9.00
N TYR A 33 -1.34 -8.81 9.15
CA TYR A 33 -1.87 -8.34 10.42
C TYR A 33 -3.38 -8.58 10.51
N ASP A 34 -3.87 -8.89 11.71
CA ASP A 34 -5.30 -8.95 11.98
C ASP A 34 -5.86 -7.55 12.27
N THR A 35 -7.16 -7.48 12.59
CA THR A 35 -7.86 -6.24 12.90
C THR A 35 -7.30 -5.50 14.12
N ASP A 36 -6.61 -6.23 15.00
CA ASP A 36 -6.00 -5.72 16.22
C ASP A 36 -4.49 -5.48 16.04
N TRP A 37 -4.00 -5.49 14.79
CA TRP A 37 -2.59 -5.33 14.42
C TRP A 37 -1.67 -6.43 14.97
N ASN A 38 -2.21 -7.59 15.33
CA ASN A 38 -1.40 -8.73 15.73
C ASN A 38 -0.94 -9.51 14.50
N PRO A 39 0.33 -9.98 14.49
CA PRO A 39 0.83 -10.80 13.39
C PRO A 39 0.03 -12.10 13.32
N LEU A 40 -0.43 -12.45 12.12
CA LEU A 40 -1.16 -13.68 11.89
C LEU A 40 -0.26 -14.90 12.18
N PRO A 41 -0.81 -15.95 12.81
CA PRO A 41 -0.16 -17.24 12.86
C PRO A 41 0.26 -17.70 11.47
N SER A 42 1.45 -18.29 11.35
CA SER A 42 2.06 -18.68 10.07
C SER A 42 1.15 -19.59 9.24
N GLU A 43 0.41 -20.51 9.87
CA GLU A 43 -0.55 -21.38 9.20
C GLU A 43 -1.73 -20.62 8.59
N LYS A 44 -2.31 -19.66 9.32
CA LYS A 44 -3.40 -18.82 8.79
C LYS A 44 -2.91 -17.98 7.61
N PHE A 45 -1.73 -17.39 7.73
CA PHE A 45 -1.13 -16.59 6.66
C PHE A 45 -0.84 -17.44 5.40
N ARG A 46 -0.38 -18.70 5.58
CA ARG A 46 -0.22 -19.65 4.48
C ARG A 46 -1.55 -20.03 3.83
N ALA A 47 -2.58 -20.30 4.64
CA ALA A 47 -3.90 -20.67 4.13
C ALA A 47 -4.53 -19.55 3.29
N ILE A 48 -4.37 -18.29 3.71
CA ILE A 48 -4.85 -17.15 2.92
C ILE A 48 -4.14 -17.10 1.56
N GLN A 49 -2.82 -17.26 1.53
CA GLN A 49 -2.08 -17.29 0.28
C GLN A 49 -2.49 -18.43 -0.63
N GLN A 50 -2.68 -19.64 -0.09
CA GLN A 50 -3.18 -20.79 -0.84
C GLN A 50 -4.54 -20.51 -1.47
N ARG A 51 -5.44 -19.85 -0.73
CA ARG A 51 -6.76 -19.46 -1.26
C ARG A 51 -6.66 -18.42 -2.38
N ILE A 52 -5.75 -17.46 -2.27
CA ILE A 52 -5.56 -16.43 -3.31
C ILE A 52 -5.00 -17.07 -4.59
N VAL A 53 -3.94 -17.88 -4.46
CA VAL A 53 -3.29 -18.48 -5.64
C VAL A 53 -4.13 -19.57 -6.31
N ALA A 54 -5.13 -20.12 -5.61
CA ALA A 54 -6.13 -21.01 -6.19
C ALA A 54 -7.16 -20.27 -7.07
N GLY A 55 -7.20 -18.93 -7.01
CA GLY A 55 -8.02 -18.12 -7.89
C GLY A 55 -7.51 -18.14 -9.34
N PRO A 56 -8.38 -17.91 -10.34
CA PRO A 56 -7.99 -17.95 -11.76
C PRO A 56 -7.08 -16.80 -12.17
N ARG A 57 -7.12 -15.67 -11.44
CA ARG A 57 -6.32 -14.48 -11.69
C ARG A 57 -5.98 -13.86 -10.35
N TRP A 58 -4.73 -13.47 -10.16
CA TRP A 58 -4.27 -12.85 -8.92
C TRP A 58 -2.99 -12.06 -9.13
N LEU A 59 -2.82 -11.01 -8.32
CA LEU A 59 -1.56 -10.28 -8.21
C LEU A 59 -1.21 -10.17 -6.72
N ILE A 60 -0.16 -10.87 -6.30
CA ILE A 60 0.36 -10.78 -4.93
C ILE A 60 1.67 -10.01 -4.95
N GLU A 61 1.79 -9.05 -4.03
CA GLU A 61 3.01 -8.29 -3.78
C GLU A 61 3.46 -8.46 -2.31
N GLY A 62 4.76 -8.70 -2.10
CA GLY A 62 5.37 -8.76 -0.77
C GLY A 62 6.54 -9.73 -0.67
N ASN A 63 7.40 -9.49 0.32
CA ASN A 63 8.71 -10.14 0.46
C ASN A 63 8.79 -11.11 1.66
N TYR A 64 7.89 -12.09 1.71
CA TYR A 64 7.88 -13.12 2.76
C TYR A 64 8.52 -14.43 2.25
N ALA A 65 9.79 -14.65 2.60
CA ALA A 65 10.57 -15.82 2.17
C ALA A 65 9.93 -17.15 2.61
N GLY A 66 9.42 -17.24 3.84
CA GLY A 66 8.84 -18.47 4.39
C GLY A 66 7.55 -18.95 3.69
N THR A 67 6.90 -18.10 2.90
CA THR A 67 5.68 -18.44 2.13
C THR A 67 5.89 -18.28 0.62
N LEU A 68 7.12 -18.03 0.20
CA LEU A 68 7.49 -17.89 -1.19
C LEU A 68 7.21 -19.15 -2.04
N PRO A 69 7.47 -20.39 -1.57
CA PRO A 69 7.24 -21.59 -2.37
C PRO A 69 5.78 -21.76 -2.84
N ILE A 70 4.81 -21.39 -2.01
CA ILE A 70 3.37 -21.49 -2.33
C ILE A 70 3.04 -20.63 -3.54
N ARG A 71 3.55 -19.39 -3.55
CA ARG A 71 3.27 -18.42 -4.60
C ARG A 71 4.07 -18.71 -5.85
N LEU A 72 5.32 -19.14 -5.70
CA LEU A 72 6.21 -19.44 -6.81
C LEU A 72 5.71 -20.65 -7.62
N ALA A 73 5.16 -21.67 -6.94
CA ALA A 73 4.61 -22.85 -7.61
C ALA A 73 3.36 -22.56 -8.46
N ALA A 74 2.61 -21.50 -8.12
CA ALA A 74 1.37 -21.13 -8.81
C ALA A 74 1.51 -19.91 -9.73
N ALA A 75 2.66 -19.22 -9.73
CA ALA A 75 2.85 -17.98 -10.47
C ALA A 75 3.21 -18.23 -11.93
N ASP A 76 2.45 -17.65 -12.85
CA ASP A 76 2.83 -17.62 -14.27
C ASP A 76 3.95 -16.63 -14.56
N THR A 77 4.03 -15.55 -13.78
CA THR A 77 5.00 -14.46 -13.98
C THR A 77 5.46 -13.90 -12.65
N VAL A 78 6.77 -13.77 -12.50
CA VAL A 78 7.44 -13.22 -11.32
C VAL A 78 8.22 -11.97 -11.72
N ILE A 79 7.87 -10.84 -11.12
CA ILE A 79 8.58 -9.57 -11.32
C ILE A 79 9.43 -9.32 -10.07
N PHE A 80 10.74 -9.38 -10.23
CA PHE A 80 11.69 -9.11 -9.15
C PHE A 80 12.27 -7.69 -9.30
N LEU A 81 11.98 -6.82 -8.34
CA LEU A 81 12.50 -5.45 -8.32
C LEU A 81 13.81 -5.44 -7.53
N ASP A 82 14.89 -5.71 -8.25
CA ASP A 82 16.26 -5.57 -7.78
C ASP A 82 16.80 -4.18 -8.09
N LEU A 83 16.26 -3.18 -7.37
CA LEU A 83 16.76 -1.81 -7.50
C LEU A 83 18.01 -1.64 -6.64
N PRO A 84 19.09 -1.03 -7.15
CA PRO A 84 20.26 -0.72 -6.34
C PRO A 84 19.86 0.21 -5.20
N ALA A 85 20.44 -0.01 -4.01
CA ALA A 85 20.05 0.67 -2.77
C ALA A 85 19.97 2.21 -2.89
N ILE A 86 20.80 2.80 -3.75
CA ILE A 86 20.83 4.23 -4.06
C ILE A 86 19.50 4.70 -4.66
N THR A 87 18.89 3.94 -5.59
CA THR A 87 17.60 4.28 -6.22
C THR A 87 16.43 4.19 -5.23
N CYS A 88 16.47 3.20 -4.33
CA CYS A 88 15.50 3.08 -3.23
C CYS A 88 15.58 4.29 -2.27
N ILE A 89 16.79 4.70 -1.89
CA ILE A 89 17.02 5.86 -1.02
C ILE A 89 16.58 7.16 -1.71
N THR A 90 16.91 7.36 -2.98
CA THR A 90 16.47 8.57 -3.71
C THR A 90 14.96 8.66 -3.87
N GLY A 91 14.27 7.53 -4.08
CA GLY A 91 12.80 7.49 -4.14
C GLY A 91 12.14 7.86 -2.81
N VAL A 92 12.67 7.34 -1.69
CA VAL A 92 12.21 7.70 -0.33
C VAL A 92 12.50 9.17 -0.01
N LEU A 93 13.68 9.69 -0.38
CA LEU A 93 14.05 11.09 -0.20
C LEU A 93 13.17 12.02 -1.02
N GLN A 94 12.91 11.72 -2.29
CA GLN A 94 11.99 12.49 -3.13
C GLN A 94 10.56 12.49 -2.58
N ARG A 95 10.07 11.34 -2.06
CA ARG A 95 8.76 11.26 -1.39
C ARG A 95 8.72 12.17 -0.16
N ARG A 96 9.75 12.14 0.70
CA ARG A 96 9.84 13.03 1.88
C ARG A 96 9.92 14.51 1.50
N TRP A 97 10.59 14.86 0.42
CA TRP A 97 10.69 16.25 -0.03
C TRP A 97 9.36 16.77 -0.57
N ARG A 98 8.60 15.94 -1.30
CA ARG A 98 7.25 16.28 -1.77
C ARG A 98 6.25 16.48 -0.61
N TYR A 99 6.35 15.71 0.47
CA TYR A 99 5.49 15.90 1.65
C TYR A 99 5.93 17.06 2.57
N ARG A 100 7.21 17.47 2.55
CA ARG A 100 7.64 18.70 3.27
C ARG A 100 7.19 19.99 2.58
N ALA A 101 6.91 19.97 1.27
CA ALA A 101 6.43 21.15 0.55
C ALA A 101 4.93 21.45 0.78
N VAL A 102 4.15 20.48 1.25
CA VAL A 102 2.69 20.65 1.48
C VAL A 102 2.36 21.21 2.88
N ASN A 103 3.34 21.33 3.80
CA ASN A 103 3.11 21.94 5.12
C ASN A 103 3.48 23.43 5.21
N THR A 104 3.85 24.09 4.10
CA THR A 104 4.13 25.54 4.08
C THR A 104 3.11 26.34 3.26
N ALA A 105 2.16 25.68 2.59
CA ALA A 105 1.11 26.35 1.81
C ALA A 105 -0.30 26.19 2.42
N MET A 106 -0.40 26.21 3.76
CA MET A 106 -1.67 26.46 4.45
C MET A 106 -1.45 27.54 5.53
N ALA A 107 -0.79 28.61 5.12
CA ALA A 107 -0.74 29.88 5.83
C ALA A 107 -1.12 30.99 4.86
N CYS A 108 -2.37 30.97 4.39
CA CYS A 108 -2.94 32.09 3.66
C CYS A 108 -4.43 32.18 3.99
N THR A 109 -4.79 33.24 4.72
CA THR A 109 -5.99 34.06 4.43
C THR A 109 -7.32 33.37 4.78
N THR A 110 -7.99 33.65 5.90
CA THR A 110 -8.51 34.95 6.36
C THR A 110 -9.03 34.81 7.80
N ALA A 111 -8.72 35.77 8.68
CA ALA A 111 -9.55 36.03 9.86
C ALA A 111 -9.97 37.51 9.82
N SER A 112 -11.18 37.77 9.30
CA SER A 112 -11.93 39.00 9.61
C SER A 112 -12.98 38.66 10.67
N PRO A 113 -13.22 39.53 11.66
CA PRO A 113 -14.12 39.27 12.76
C PRO A 113 -15.56 39.61 12.34
N GLY A 114 -16.49 38.66 12.31
CA GLY A 114 -17.88 39.05 12.07
C GLY A 114 -18.95 38.00 11.85
N ASP A 115 -18.66 36.77 11.44
CA ASP A 115 -19.73 35.91 10.92
C ASP A 115 -20.21 34.84 11.91
N SER A 116 -21.49 34.97 12.29
CA SER A 116 -22.26 34.14 13.20
C SER A 116 -22.37 32.68 12.72
N CYS A 117 -22.09 31.77 13.65
CA CYS A 117 -22.21 30.33 13.45
C CYS A 117 -23.69 29.91 13.38
N THR A 118 -24.20 29.62 12.18
CA THR A 118 -25.46 28.90 12.00
C THR A 118 -25.19 27.46 11.56
N THR A 119 -25.51 26.52 12.46
CA THR A 119 -25.51 25.08 12.24
C THR A 119 -26.66 24.69 11.31
N SER A 120 -26.33 24.17 10.13
CA SER A 120 -27.25 23.41 9.29
C SER A 120 -26.56 22.12 8.85
N GLY A 121 -27.22 21.00 9.13
CA GLY A 121 -26.65 19.67 9.10
C GLY A 121 -26.14 19.23 7.73
N ALA A 122 -24.92 18.69 7.73
CA ALA A 122 -24.48 17.67 6.81
C ALA A 122 -23.37 16.87 7.51
N THR A 123 -23.57 15.55 7.54
CA THR A 123 -22.70 14.53 8.11
C THR A 123 -21.23 14.77 7.70
N ALA A 124 -20.36 15.03 8.68
CA ALA A 124 -18.92 15.11 8.45
C ALA A 124 -18.41 13.73 7.98
N PRO A 125 -17.73 13.62 6.82
CA PRO A 125 -16.97 12.41 6.53
C PRO A 125 -15.80 12.35 7.51
N ARG A 126 -15.76 11.26 8.28
CA ARG A 126 -14.67 10.92 9.19
C ARG A 126 -13.35 11.01 8.44
N CYS A 127 -12.41 11.78 8.95
CA CYS A 127 -11.01 11.71 8.54
C CYS A 127 -10.50 10.28 8.77
N ALA A 128 -10.48 9.48 7.71
CA ALA A 128 -9.70 8.25 7.69
C ALA A 128 -8.23 8.66 7.45
N PRO A 129 -7.27 8.21 8.29
CA PRO A 129 -5.86 8.45 8.02
C PRO A 129 -5.49 7.77 6.70
N ALA A 130 -5.00 8.59 5.78
CA ALA A 130 -4.50 8.19 4.48
C ALA A 130 -3.24 7.32 4.65
N TYR A 131 -3.44 6.02 4.78
CA TYR A 131 -2.45 5.02 4.44
C TYR A 131 -3.02 4.14 3.33
N ALA A 132 -3.12 4.75 2.16
CA ALA A 132 -3.04 4.05 0.89
C ALA A 132 -1.59 4.12 0.40
N SER A 133 -1.08 3.03 -0.17
CA SER A 133 0.19 2.83 -0.88
C SER A 133 1.31 2.14 -0.10
#